data_AF-A0A1G8Y2J8-F1
#
_entry.id   AF-A0A1G8Y2J8-F1
#
_cell.length_a   1.000
_cell.length_b   1.000
_cell.length_c   1.000
_cell.angle_alpha   90.00
_cell.angle_beta   90.00
_cell.angle_gamma   90.00
#
_symmetry.space_group_name_H-M   'P 1'
#
loop_
_entity.id
_entity.type
_entity.pdbx_description
1 polymer ?
#
loop_
_entity_poly.entity_id
_entity_poly.type
_entity_poly.pdbx_seq_one_letter_code
_entity_poly.pdbx_strand_id
1 'polypeptide(L)'
;MKLNAAKFGLAAAISFGVAWIICALLVMLMPGMMMSMSGHMVHMELAGMGWHLTLAGVLIGLVAWSVSAGFVGWLLAWIYNRLI
;
A
#
# COMPACT_ATOMS: atom_id res chain seq x y z
N MET A 1 14.39 21.29 10.39
CA MET A 1 15.26 20.10 10.26
C MET A 1 15.23 19.66 8.80
N LYS A 2 16.35 19.24 8.20
CA LYS A 2 16.35 18.76 6.81
C LYS A 2 16.23 17.24 6.77
N LEU A 3 15.19 16.73 6.11
CA LEU A 3 14.99 15.30 5.88
C LEU A 3 15.89 14.81 4.75
N ASN A 4 16.42 13.59 4.86
CA ASN A 4 17.02 12.95 3.70
C ASN A 4 15.90 12.33 2.85
N ALA A 5 15.52 13.01 1.76
CA ALA A 5 14.38 12.62 0.93
C ALA A 5 14.51 11.20 0.35
N ALA A 6 15.71 10.80 -0.06
CA ALA A 6 15.95 9.45 -0.58
C ALA A 6 15.76 8.37 0.49
N LYS A 7 16.32 8.56 1.69
CA LYS A 7 16.13 7.62 2.80
C LYS A 7 14.68 7.57 3.26
N PHE A 8 13.98 8.70 3.27
CA PHE A 8 12.56 8.75 3.65
C PHE A 8 11.68 8.04 2.61
N GLY A 9 11.92 8.26 1.31
CA GLY A 9 11.25 7.52 0.24
C GLY A 9 11.52 6.02 0.33
N LEU A 10 12.77 5.61 0.55
CA LEU A 10 13.10 4.19 0.71
C LEU A 10 12.38 3.57 1.92
N ALA A 11 12.34 4.28 3.05
CA ALA A 11 11.61 3.82 4.23
C ALA A 11 10.11 3.65 3.92
N ALA A 12 9.49 4.62 3.24
CA ALA A 12 8.09 4.52 2.83
C ALA A 12 7.83 3.32 1.90
N ALA A 13 8.70 3.09 0.91
CA ALA A 13 8.59 1.95 0.00
C ALA A 13 8.62 0.60 0.72
N ILE A 14 9.56 0.44 1.67
CA ILE A 14 9.72 -0.78 2.45
C ILE A 14 8.52 -0.98 3.37
N SER A 15 8.09 0.06 4.09
CA SER A 15 6.94 -0.02 5.00
C SER A 15 5.67 -0.42 4.27
N PHE A 16 5.37 0.18 3.11
CA PHE A 16 4.21 -0.21 2.31
C PHE A 16 4.35 -1.59 1.68
N GLY A 17 5.56 -2.02 1.33
CA GLY A 17 5.81 -3.39 0.87
C GLY A 17 5.50 -4.43 1.94
N VAL A 18 5.95 -4.19 3.17
CA VAL A 18 5.63 -5.05 4.32
C VAL A 18 4.13 -5.06 4.60
N ALA A 19 3.49 -3.89 4.62
CA ALA A 19 2.05 -3.78 4.81
C ALA A 19 1.27 -4.54 3.74
N TRP A 20 1.67 -4.43 2.46
CA TRP A 20 1.06 -5.16 1.35
C TRP A 20 1.13 -6.68 1.55
N ILE A 21 2.28 -7.21 1.95
CA ILE A 21 2.43 -8.64 2.22
C ILE A 21 1.48 -9.09 3.32
N ILE A 22 1.39 -8.33 4.42
CA ILE A 22 0.47 -8.62 5.52
C ILE A 22 -0.98 -8.60 5.01
N CYS A 23 -1.37 -7.57 4.25
CA CYS A 23 -2.71 -7.46 3.68
C CYS A 23 -3.04 -8.63 2.74
N ALA A 24 -2.11 -9.03 1.87
CA ALA A 24 -2.30 -10.15 0.97
C ALA A 24 -2.49 -11.48 1.72
N LEU A 25 -1.74 -11.69 2.82
CA LEU A 25 -1.93 -12.85 3.70
C LEU A 25 -3.30 -12.82 4.37
N LEU A 26 -3.75 -11.68 4.87
CA LEU A 26 -5.08 -11.55 5.49
C LEU A 26 -6.21 -11.83 4.50
N VAL A 27 -6.10 -11.32 3.27
CA VAL A 27 -7.09 -11.60 2.20
C VAL A 27 -7.11 -13.10 1.84
N MET A 28 -5.97 -13.78 1.91
CA MET A 28 -5.90 -15.23 1.70
C MET A 28 -6.55 -16.03 2.83
N LEU A 29 -6.34 -15.62 4.08
CA LEU A 29 -6.85 -16.33 5.26
C LEU A 29 -8.34 -16.06 5.53
N MET A 30 -8.82 -14.85 5.23
CA MET A 30 -10.19 -14.42 5.54
C MET A 30 -10.78 -13.48 4.45
N PRO A 31 -10.97 -13.98 3.22
CA PRO A 31 -11.34 -13.15 2.07
C PRO A 31 -12.66 -12.41 2.25
N GLY A 32 -13.71 -13.05 2.77
CA GLY A 32 -15.03 -12.42 2.95
C GLY A 32 -15.00 -11.24 3.92
N MET A 33 -14.28 -11.38 5.04
CA MET A 33 -14.13 -10.31 6.03
C MET A 33 -13.34 -9.13 5.45
N MET A 34 -12.24 -9.39 4.74
CA MET A 34 -11.43 -8.33 4.13
C MET A 34 -12.16 -7.59 3.01
N MET A 35 -12.98 -8.30 2.22
CA MET A 35 -13.82 -7.69 1.19
C MET A 35 -14.92 -6.81 1.80
N SER A 36 -15.58 -7.27 2.86
CA SER A 36 -16.57 -6.47 3.59
C SER A 36 -15.94 -5.21 4.21
N MET A 37 -14.78 -5.33 4.85
CA MET A 37 -14.03 -4.18 5.37
C MET A 37 -13.66 -3.20 4.27
N SER A 38 -13.18 -3.69 3.12
CA SER A 38 -12.86 -2.84 1.97
C SER A 38 -14.09 -2.10 1.47
N GLY A 39 -15.25 -2.79 1.42
CA GLY A 39 -16.52 -2.18 1.04
C GLY A 39 -16.91 -1.01 1.95
N HIS A 40 -16.75 -1.18 3.28
CA HIS A 40 -16.99 -0.09 4.23
C HIS A 40 -16.05 1.10 4.02
N MET A 41 -14.77 0.88 3.67
CA MET A 41 -13.80 1.95 3.44
C MET A 41 -14.09 2.77 2.18
N VAL A 42 -14.55 2.13 1.11
CA VAL A 42 -14.85 2.82 -0.16
C VAL A 42 -16.33 3.17 -0.32
N HIS A 43 -17.15 2.96 0.73
CA HIS A 43 -18.59 3.15 0.71
C HIS A 43 -19.31 2.36 -0.41
N MET A 44 -18.91 1.12 -0.65
CA MET A 44 -19.49 0.22 -1.66
C MET A 44 -19.83 -1.16 -1.07
N GLU A 45 -20.82 -1.84 -1.68
CA GLU A 45 -21.11 -3.24 -1.36
C GLU A 45 -20.21 -4.15 -2.21
N LEU A 46 -19.19 -4.74 -1.56
CA LEU A 46 -18.21 -5.61 -2.20
C LEU A 46 -18.29 -7.07 -1.73
N ALA A 47 -19.15 -7.40 -0.76
CA ALA A 47 -19.19 -8.74 -0.15
C ALA A 47 -19.71 -9.81 -1.12
N GLY A 48 -20.44 -9.42 -2.17
CA GLY A 48 -20.90 -10.32 -3.23
C GLY A 48 -19.88 -10.56 -4.36
N MET A 49 -18.74 -9.87 -4.36
CA MET A 49 -17.71 -10.07 -5.38
C MET A 49 -16.95 -11.37 -5.13
N GLY A 50 -16.73 -12.15 -6.19
CA GLY A 50 -15.93 -13.37 -6.13
C GLY A 50 -14.49 -13.10 -5.68
N TRP A 51 -13.87 -14.09 -5.05
CA TRP A 51 -12.49 -13.98 -4.62
C TRP A 51 -11.54 -13.99 -5.83
N HIS A 52 -10.71 -12.96 -5.95
CA HIS A 52 -9.73 -12.83 -7.03
C HIS A 52 -8.36 -12.42 -6.48
N LEU A 53 -7.63 -13.40 -5.94
CA LEU A 53 -6.24 -13.24 -5.52
C LEU A 53 -5.35 -14.19 -6.35
N THR A 54 -4.55 -13.62 -7.24
CA THR A 54 -3.57 -14.37 -8.04
C THR A 54 -2.16 -14.03 -7.60
N LEU A 55 -1.21 -14.96 -7.73
CA LEU A 55 0.19 -14.70 -7.43
C LEU A 55 0.73 -13.50 -8.24
N ALA A 56 0.36 -13.43 -9.52
CA ALA A 56 0.71 -12.29 -10.37
C ALA A 56 0.15 -10.97 -9.81
N GLY A 57 -1.11 -10.94 -9.37
CA GLY A 57 -1.72 -9.77 -8.74
C GLY A 57 -1.00 -9.34 -7.46
N VAL A 58 -0.58 -10.30 -6.62
CA VAL A 58 0.19 -10.02 -5.40
C VAL A 58 1.54 -9.39 -5.73
N LEU A 59 2.27 -9.93 -6.73
CA LEU A 59 3.58 -9.40 -7.13
C LEU A 59 3.47 -8.02 -7.78
N ILE A 60 2.51 -7.84 -8.69
CA ILE A 60 2.24 -6.54 -9.34
C ILE A 60 1.86 -5.51 -8.28
N GLY A 61 0.96 -5.85 -7.37
CA GLY A 61 0.55 -4.97 -6.30
C GLY A 61 1.69 -4.61 -5.35
N LEU A 62 2.56 -5.57 -4.99
CA LEU A 62 3.73 -5.32 -4.15
C LEU A 62 4.63 -4.25 -4.77
N VAL A 63 4.99 -4.42 -6.05
CA VAL A 63 5.83 -3.47 -6.77
C VAL A 63 5.13 -2.12 -6.90
N ALA A 64 3.87 -2.11 -7.35
CA ALA A 64 3.12 -0.89 -7.58
C ALA A 64 2.96 -0.06 -6.30
N TRP A 65 2.57 -0.68 -5.19
CA TRP A 65 2.40 0.00 -3.91
C TRP A 65 3.73 0.48 -3.32
N SER A 66 4.77 -0.35 -3.32
CA SER A 66 6.09 0.06 -2.81
C SER A 66 6.70 1.21 -3.61
N VAL A 67 6.65 1.16 -4.95
CA VAL A 67 7.20 2.22 -5.81
C VAL A 67 6.40 3.52 -5.63
N SER A 68 5.08 3.43 -5.62
CA SER A 68 4.21 4.61 -5.46
C SER A 68 4.43 5.27 -4.09
N ALA A 69 4.43 4.48 -3.01
CA ALA A 69 4.69 4.99 -1.66
C ALA A 69 6.10 5.57 -1.53
N GLY A 70 7.10 4.93 -2.12
CA GLY A 70 8.47 5.44 -2.09
C GLY A 70 8.63 6.77 -2.82
N PHE A 71 8.02 6.89 -4.00
CA PHE A 71 7.99 8.13 -4.76
C PHE A 71 7.25 9.24 -4.01
N VAL A 72 6.05 8.96 -3.49
CA VAL A 72 5.27 9.94 -2.72
C VAL A 72 6.00 10.36 -1.45
N GLY A 73 6.61 9.41 -0.72
CA GLY A 73 7.41 9.71 0.46
C GLY A 73 8.60 10.60 0.13
N TRP A 74 9.37 10.26 -0.92
CA TRP A 74 10.46 11.09 -1.40
C TRP A 74 10.00 12.51 -1.75
N LEU A 75 8.89 12.62 -2.48
CA LEU A 75 8.33 13.90 -2.91
C LEU A 75 7.89 14.74 -1.71
N LEU A 76 7.23 14.14 -0.73
CA LEU A 76 6.82 14.82 0.51
C LEU A 76 8.03 15.36 1.26
N ALA A 77 9.08 14.55 1.44
CA ALA A 77 10.30 14.99 2.11
C ALA A 77 11.02 16.09 1.32
N TRP A 78 11.00 16.04 -0.01
CA TRP A 78 11.55 17.10 -0.86
C TRP A 78 10.78 18.41 -0.71
N ILE A 79 9.44 18.37 -0.74
CA ILE A 79 8.59 19.56 -0.53
C ILE A 79 8.83 20.14 0.87
N TYR A 80 8.84 19.29 1.90
CA TYR A 80 9.09 19.71 3.27
C TYR A 80 10.41 20.47 3.42
N ASN A 81 11.48 19.97 2.81
CA ASN A 81 12.80 20.63 2.82
C ASN A 81 12.87 21.93 2.00
N ARG A 82 11.89 22.20 1.12
CA ARG A 82 11.79 23.44 0.37
C ARG A 82 11.01 24.51 1.13
N LEU A 83 10.09 24.09 1.98
CA LEU A 83 9.26 24.98 2.80
C LEU A 83 9.95 25.44 4.09
N ILE A 84 11.04 24.76 4.50
CA ILE A 84 11.80 25.01 5.73
C ILE A 84 13.30 25.06 5.42
#